data_AF-A0AB39XNU7-F1
#
_entry.id   AF-A0AB39XNU7-F1
#
_cell.length_a   1.000
_cell.length_b   1.000
_cell.length_c   1.000
_cell.angle_alpha   90.00
_cell.angle_beta   90.00
_cell.angle_gamma   90.00
#
_symmetry.space_group_name_H-M   'P 1'
#
loop_
_entity.id
_entity.type
_entity.pdbx_description
1 polymer ?
#
loop_
_entity_poly.entity_id
_entity_poly.type
_entity_poly.pdbx_seq_one_letter_code
_entity_poly.pdbx_strand_id
1 'polypeptide(L)' 'MGPLPPGYELVTMYTAGITERAAHPKQAAALVALLAGADQRGLRQRVGFAG' A
#
# COMPACT_ATOMS: atom_id res chain seq x y z
N MET A 1 15.94 -16.35 16.87
CA MET A 1 14.77 -15.44 16.78
C MET A 1 13.57 -16.30 16.43
N GLY A 2 12.72 -16.60 17.41
CA GLY A 2 11.47 -17.34 17.20
C GLY A 2 10.35 -16.42 16.70
N PRO A 3 9.23 -16.98 16.21
CA PRO A 3 8.08 -16.18 15.80
C PRO A 3 7.54 -15.33 16.96
N LEU A 4 6.97 -14.17 16.65
CA LEU A 4 6.33 -13.31 17.66
C LEU A 4 5.11 -14.02 18.28
N PRO A 5 4.75 -13.68 19.53
CA PRO A 5 3.52 -14.15 20.14
C PRO A 5 2.29 -13.77 19.28
N PRO A 6 1.22 -14.58 19.30
CA PRO A 6 -0.03 -14.23 18.64
C PRO A 6 -0.53 -12.84 19.07
N GLY A 7 -0.91 -12.00 18.11
CA GLY A 7 -1.32 -10.61 18.35
C GLY A 7 -0.18 -9.57 18.33
N TYR A 8 1.07 -10.01 18.16
CA TYR A 8 2.24 -9.15 17.91
C TYR A 8 2.81 -9.36 16.50
N GLU A 9 1.99 -9.79 15.55
CA GLU A 9 2.40 -9.94 14.17
C GLU A 9 2.89 -8.60 13.61
N LEU A 10 4.08 -8.60 13.03
CA LEU A 10 4.60 -7.43 12.34
C LEU A 10 3.98 -7.36 10.96
N VAL A 11 3.45 -6.18 10.63
CA VAL A 11 2.81 -5.91 9.36
C VAL A 11 3.59 -4.84 8.63
N THR A 12 3.99 -5.10 7.39
CA THR A 12 4.64 -4.07 6.57
C THR A 12 3.58 -3.13 6.03
N MET A 13 3.63 -1.86 6.46
CA MET A 13 2.76 -0.81 5.93
C MET A 13 3.42 -0.15 4.73
N TYR A 14 2.69 -0.09 3.61
CA TYR A 14 3.11 0.59 2.40
C TYR A 14 2.23 1.82 2.16
N THR A 15 2.86 2.95 1.87
CA THR A 15 2.18 4.21 1.59
C THR A 15 2.66 4.79 0.26
N ALA A 16 1.76 5.36 -0.52
CA ALA A 16 2.10 6.13 -1.72
C ALA A 16 1.77 7.60 -1.48
N GLY A 17 2.76 8.47 -1.71
CA GLY A 17 2.63 9.93 -1.60
C GLY A 17 2.84 10.61 -2.95
N ILE A 18 2.32 11.83 -3.08
CA ILE A 18 2.55 12.69 -4.25
C ILE A 18 3.54 13.77 -3.83
N THR A 19 4.58 13.99 -4.64
CA THR A 19 5.55 15.06 -4.37
C THR A 19 4.91 16.42 -4.63
N GLU A 20 5.19 17.41 -3.78
CA GLU A 20 4.61 18.76 -3.91
C GLU A 20 4.95 19.41 -5.27
N ARG A 21 6.12 19.07 -5.83
CA ARG A 21 6.63 19.59 -7.10
C ARG A 21 6.38 18.63 -8.27
N ALA A 22 5.44 17.70 -8.14
CA ALA A 22 5.07 16.80 -9.23
C ALA A 22 4.69 17.61 -10.48
N ALA A 23 5.26 17.27 -11.63
CA ALA A 23 4.89 17.91 -12.90
C ALA A 23 3.41 17.71 -13.25
N HIS A 24 2.81 16.61 -12.76
CA HIS A 24 1.46 16.16 -13.07
C HIS A 24 0.75 15.64 -11.81
N PRO A 25 0.38 16.51 -10.85
CA PRO A 25 -0.13 16.07 -9.55
C PRO A 25 -1.48 15.35 -9.65
N LYS A 26 -2.32 15.72 -10.63
CA LYS A 26 -3.62 15.09 -10.86
C LYS A 26 -3.47 13.65 -11.38
N GLN A 27 -2.54 13.41 -12.30
CA GLN A 27 -2.24 12.10 -12.84
C GLN A 27 -1.59 11.21 -11.77
N ALA A 28 -0.69 11.77 -10.96
CA ALA A 28 -0.13 11.05 -9.81
C ALA A 28 -1.22 10.63 -8.82
N ALA A 29 -2.19 11.50 -8.53
CA ALA A 29 -3.34 11.17 -7.70
C ALA A 29 -4.20 10.05 -8.30
N ALA A 30 -4.47 10.11 -9.61
CA ALA A 30 -5.19 9.05 -10.32
C ALA A 30 -4.45 7.70 -10.24
N LEU A 31 -3.12 7.70 -10.39
CA LEU A 31 -2.30 6.50 -10.23
C LEU A 31 -2.37 5.94 -8.80
N VAL A 32 -2.23 6.78 -7.78
CA VAL A 32 -2.35 6.37 -6.37
C VAL A 32 -3.73 5.76 -6.11
N ALA A 33 -4.80 6.35 -6.65
CA ALA A 33 -6.14 5.81 -6.54
C ALA A 33 -6.29 4.43 -7.22
N LEU A 34 -5.69 4.24 -8.41
CA LEU A 34 -5.68 2.94 -9.09
C LEU A 34 -4.94 1.87 -8.27
N LEU A 35 -3.78 2.21 -7.71
CA LEU A 35 -2.98 1.28 -6.89
C LEU A 35 -3.66 0.92 -5.56
N ALA A 36 -4.32 1.89 -4.92
CA ALA A 36 -4.99 1.75 -3.63
C ALA A 36 -6.44 1.24 -3.73
N GLY A 37 -7.02 1.27 -4.93
CA GLY A 37 -8.41 0.93 -5.21
C GLY A 37 -8.82 -0.46 -4.69
N ALA A 38 -10.12 -0.62 -4.43
CA ALA A 38 -10.70 -1.85 -3.89
C ALA A 38 -10.47 -3.05 -4.81
N ASP A 39 -10.49 -2.86 -6.13
CA ASP A 39 -10.24 -3.91 -7.12
C ASP A 39 -8.84 -4.52 -6.99
N GLN A 40 -7.86 -3.73 -6.53
CA GLN A 40 -6.49 -4.18 -6.33
C GLN A 40 -6.27 -4.83 -4.97
N ARG A 41 -7.24 -4.81 -4.05
CA ARG A 41 -7.13 -5.37 -2.69
C ARG A 41 -6.78 -6.86 -2.71
N GLY A 42 -7.47 -7.64 -3.54
CA GLY A 42 -7.22 -9.08 -3.66
C GLY A 42 -5.82 -9.38 -4.22
N LEU A 43 -5.33 -8.57 -5.16
CA LEU A 43 -3.97 -8.72 -5.68
C LEU A 43 -2.93 -8.37 -4.61
N ARG A 44 -3.12 -7.24 -3.91
CA ARG A 44 -2.25 -6.78 -2.82
C ARG A 44 -2.09 -7.85 -1.74
N GLN A 45 -3.18 -8.47 -1.30
CA GLN A 45 -3.12 -9.55 -0.29
C GLN A 45 -2.35 -10.77 -0.77
N ARG A 46 -2.55 -11.19 -2.02
CA ARG A 46 -1.83 -12.34 -2.59
C ARG A 46 -0.32 -12.12 -2.69
N VAL A 47 0.12 -10.87 -2.82
CA VAL A 47 1.54 -10.52 -2.89
C VAL A 47 2.11 -10.04 -1.55
N GLY A 48 1.39 -10.22 -0.45
CA GLY A 48 1.89 -9.96 0.91
C GLY A 48 1.72 -8.52 1.40
N PHE A 49 0.96 -7.68 0.70
CA PHE A 49 0.55 -6.38 1.22
C PHE A 49 -0.64 -6.59 2.16
N ALA A 50 -0.49 -6.18 3.40
CA ALA A 50 -1.58 -6.22 4.36
C ALA A 50 -2.59 -5.09 4.10
N GLY A 51 -3.88 -5.42 4.10
CA GLY A 51 -4.99 -4.50 3.83
C GLY A 51 -6.12 -5.13 3.02
#